data_AF-A0A096X807-F1
#
_entry.id   AF-A0A096X807-F1
#
_cell.length_a   1.000
_cell.length_b   1.000
_cell.length_c   1.000
_cell.angle_alpha   90.00
_cell.angle_beta   90.00
_cell.angle_gamma   90.00
#
_symmetry.space_group_name_H-M   'P 1'
#
loop_
_entity.id
_entity.type
_entity.pdbx_description
1 polymer ?
#
loop_
_entity_poly.entity_id
_entity_poly.type
_entity_poly.pdbx_seq_one_letter_code
_entity_poly.pdbx_strand_id
1 'polypeptide(L)' 'VFYDASRKLILKGVDGVVFVADRQIERMQANMEAMQNLRINMTEYGYDVTRMPFVVQYNKRDLP' A
#
# COMPACT_ATOMS: atom_id res chain seq x y z
N VAL A 1 -8.77 1.76 11.37
CA VAL A 1 -8.19 1.41 12.69
C VAL A 1 -8.25 -0.08 12.96
N PHE A 2 -9.35 -0.78 12.69
CA PHE A 2 -9.32 -2.26 12.63
C PHE A 2 -8.50 -2.72 11.41
N TYR A 3 -7.64 -3.72 11.59
CA TYR A 3 -6.73 -4.41 10.63
C TYR A 3 -5.23 -4.07 10.63
N ASP A 4 -4.70 -3.16 11.45
CA ASP A 4 -3.24 -2.87 11.42
C ASP A 4 -2.35 -4.07 11.80
N ALA A 5 -2.75 -4.87 12.79
CA ALA A 5 -2.01 -6.06 13.18
C ALA A 5 -1.95 -7.11 12.05
N SER A 6 -3.06 -7.31 11.33
CA SER A 6 -3.12 -8.22 10.19
C SER A 6 -2.28 -7.70 9.01
N ARG A 7 -2.31 -6.39 8.75
CA ARG A 7 -1.53 -5.75 7.65
C ARG A 7 -0.03 -5.85 7.89
N LYS A 8 0.42 -5.70 9.13
CA LYS A 8 1.83 -5.90 9.49
C LYS A 8 2.26 -7.34 9.24
N LEU A 9 1.47 -8.32 9.68
CA LEU A 9 1.82 -9.74 9.53
C LEU A 9 2.00 -10.17 8.06
N ILE A 10 1.18 -9.64 7.15
CA ILE A 10 1.20 -10.02 5.72
C ILE A 10 2.47 -9.55 5.00
N LEU A 11 3.15 -8.51 5.52
CA LEU A 11 4.36 -7.97 4.89
C LEU A 11 5.63 -8.78 5.22
N LYS A 12 5.56 -9.71 6.17
CA LYS A 12 6.71 -10.54 6.54
C LYS A 12 7.04 -11.53 5.42
N GLY A 13 8.26 -11.46 4.90
CA GLY A 13 8.76 -12.35 3.85
C GLY A 13 8.28 -11.96 2.45
N VAL A 14 7.86 -10.71 2.24
CA VAL A 14 7.37 -10.25 0.94
C VAL A 14 8.54 -9.97 -0.01
N ASP A 15 8.46 -10.46 -1.25
CA ASP A 15 9.45 -10.22 -2.31
C ASP A 15 9.07 -9.06 -3.24
N GLY A 16 7.81 -8.61 -3.19
CA GLY A 16 7.30 -7.54 -4.04
C GLY A 16 5.90 -7.09 -3.64
N VAL A 17 5.55 -5.84 -3.95
CA VAL A 17 4.28 -5.22 -3.55
C VAL A 17 3.56 -4.59 -4.74
N VAL A 18 2.26 -4.84 -4.83
CA VAL A 18 1.34 -4.11 -5.71
C VAL A 18 0.42 -3.25 -4.86
N PHE A 19 0.54 -1.94 -4.96
CA PHE A 19 -0.37 -0.99 -4.33
C PHE A 19 -1.54 -0.68 -5.26
N VAL A 20 -2.74 -1.12 -4.88
CA VAL A 20 -3.96 -0.89 -5.65
C VAL A 20 -4.65 0.38 -5.13
N ALA A 21 -4.54 1.46 -5.91
CA ALA A 21 -5.16 2.75 -5.64
C ALA A 21 -6.56 2.82 -6.25
N ASP A 22 -7.53 3.36 -5.52
CA ASP A 22 -8.86 3.68 -6.07
C ASP A 22 -8.79 5.03 -6.80
N ARG A 23 -9.10 5.10 -8.10
CA ARG A 23 -8.92 6.32 -8.92
C ARG A 23 -9.87 7.47 -8.53
N GLN A 24 -10.97 7.20 -7.84
CA GLN A 24 -11.95 8.22 -7.45
C GLN A 24 -11.32 9.36 -6.63
N ILE A 25 -11.72 10.60 -6.92
CA ILE A 25 -11.15 11.81 -6.28
C ILE A 25 -11.40 11.78 -4.77
N GLU A 26 -12.57 11.32 -4.35
CA GLU A 26 -13.01 11.17 -2.96
C GLU A 26 -12.13 10.17 -2.19
N ARG A 27 -11.43 9.29 -2.91
CA ARG A 27 -10.53 8.28 -2.34
C ARG A 27 -9.07 8.70 -2.31
N MET A 28 -8.72 9.87 -2.84
CA MET A 28 -7.33 10.33 -2.90
C MET A 28 -6.69 10.41 -1.49
N GLN A 29 -7.40 10.97 -0.52
CA GLN A 29 -6.90 11.07 0.86
C GLN A 29 -6.66 9.67 1.47
N ALA A 30 -7.61 8.75 1.27
CA ALA A 30 -7.46 7.38 1.74
C ALA A 30 -6.31 6.63 1.06
N ASN A 31 -6.06 6.87 -0.23
CA ASN A 31 -4.92 6.31 -0.95
C ASN A 31 -3.58 6.81 -0.37
N MET A 32 -3.48 8.11 -0.08
CA MET A 32 -2.28 8.70 0.51
C MET A 32 -1.99 8.13 1.90
N GLU A 33 -3.03 8.04 2.75
CA GLU A 33 -2.92 7.44 4.08
C GLU A 33 -2.51 5.96 4.02
N ALA A 34 -3.10 5.19 3.12
CA ALA A 34 -2.76 3.79 2.92
C ALA A 34 -1.32 3.59 2.42
N MET A 35 -0.85 4.45 1.50
CA MET A 35 0.53 4.42 1.02
C MET A 35 1.52 4.76 2.14
N GLN A 36 1.20 5.76 2.96
CA GLN A 36 2.05 6.13 4.09
C GLN A 36 2.12 5.01 5.13
N ASN A 37 0.99 4.38 5.45
CA ASN A 37 0.95 3.23 6.35
C ASN A 37 1.77 2.05 5.82
N LEU A 38 1.67 1.75 4.52
CA LEU A 38 2.49 0.73 3.86
C LEU A 38 3.99 1.01 4.02
N ARG A 39 4.43 2.25 3.75
CA ARG A 39 5.83 2.65 3.90
C ARG A 39 6.32 2.49 5.35
N ILE A 40 5.53 2.92 6.33
CA ILE A 40 5.86 2.77 7.75
C ILE A 40 6.02 1.29 8.11
N ASN A 41 5.05 0.45 7.74
CA ASN A 41 5.09 -0.97 8.05
C ASN A 41 6.28 -1.67 7.39
N MET A 42 6.60 -1.33 6.14
CA MET A 42 7.76 -1.90 5.43
C MET A 42 9.08 -1.51 6.10
N THR A 43 9.24 -0.24 6.49
CA THR A 43 10.43 0.23 7.22
C THR A 43 10.57 -0.45 8.58
N GLU A 44 9.48 -0.67 9.31
CA GLU A 44 9.50 -1.40 10.59
C GLU A 44 10.01 -2.85 10.45
N TYR A 45 9.75 -3.50 9.32
CA TYR A 45 10.30 -4.82 9.00
C TYR A 45 11.70 -4.79 8.36
N GLY A 46 12.29 -3.60 8.18
CA GLY A 46 13.60 -3.42 7.57
C GLY A 46 13.63 -3.52 6.05
N TYR A 47 12.46 -3.45 5.38
CA TYR A 47 12.37 -3.44 3.92
C TYR A 47 12.60 -2.03 3.36
N ASP A 48 13.40 -1.96 2.29
CA ASP A 48 13.57 -0.75 1.50
C ASP A 48 12.67 -0.81 0.25
N VAL A 49 11.61 -0.01 0.24
CA VAL A 49 10.66 0.14 -0.88
C VAL A 49 11.34 0.54 -2.19
N THR A 50 12.54 1.14 -2.16
CA THR A 50 13.28 1.54 -3.37
C THR A 50 14.07 0.41 -4.00
N ARG A 51 14.32 -0.66 -3.25
CA ARG A 51 15.10 -1.83 -3.68
C ARG A 51 14.24 -3.05 -4.00
N MET A 52 12.99 -3.04 -3.54
CA MET A 52 12.05 -4.12 -3.74
C MET A 52 11.14 -3.82 -4.94
N PRO A 53 10.76 -4.83 -5.75
CA PRO A 53 9.73 -4.69 -6.77
C PRO A 53 8.46 -4.05 -6.21
N PHE A 54 8.09 -2.89 -6.77
CA PHE A 54 6.96 -2.09 -6.33
C PHE A 54 6.16 -1.60 -7.53
N VAL A 55 4.87 -1.90 -7.57
CA VAL A 55 3.96 -1.51 -8.65
C VAL A 55 2.78 -0.75 -8.07
N VAL A 56 2.32 0.29 -8.76
CA VAL A 56 1.06 0.97 -8.46
C VAL A 56 0.05 0.63 -9.54
N GLN A 57 -1.12 0.14 -9.11
CA GLN A 57 -2.27 -0.07 -9.98
C GLN A 57 -3.34 0.96 -9.67
N TYR A 58 -3.63 1.85 -10.62
CA TYR A 58 -4.79 2.73 -10.54
C TYR A 58 -6.03 1.97 -11.00
N ASN A 59 -6.83 1.50 -10.05
CA ASN A 59 -8.03 0.70 -10.27
C ASN A 59 -9.29 1.58 -10.41
N LYS A 60 -10.38 0.96 -10.87
CA LYS A 60 -11.69 1.59 -11.08
C LYS A 60 -11.70 2.72 -12.11
N ARG A 61 -11.00 2.50 -13.23
CA ARG A 61 -10.91 3.50 -14.32
C ARG A 61 -12.20 3.61 -15.14
N ASP A 62 -13.11 2.67 -14.94
CA ASP A 62 -14.47 2.62 -15.48
C ASP A 62 -15.42 3.61 -14.80
N LEU A 63 -15.06 4.12 -13.62
CA LEU A 63 -15.88 5.11 -12.92
C LEU A 63 -15.76 6.49 -13.58
N PRO A 64 -16.85 7.29 -13.57
CA PRO A 64 -16.89 8.62 -14.20
C PRO A 64 -15.84 9.59 -13.68
#